data_AF-E3RS10-F1
#
_entry.id   AF-E3RS10-F1
#
_cell.length_a   1.000
_cell.length_b   1.000
_cell.length_c   1.000
_cell.angle_alpha   90.00
_cell.angle_beta   90.00
_cell.angle_gamma   90.00
#
_symmetry.space_group_name_H-M   'P 1'
#
loop_
_entity.id
_entity.type
_entity.pdbx_description
1 polymer ?
#
loop_
_entity_poly.entity_id
_entity_poly.type
_entity_poly.pdbx_seq_one_letter_code
_entity_poly.pdbx_strand_id
1 'polypeptide(L)'
;MHKTMLLTACLLLLNALPVHAAFSDFYFAGNNGSSSTPRTCPGSSFVCKSPNVCAFDDRLTKWYCCDAGAADAVCWGPNVACDGGNKHTPSGSQQACSSGSNAFCCLKSSEICTERANQVNVCWSTLKDPIALLNATAVNETAQSLEFARPSAATYPISLSDLQALSSTTATPPSATPSPSGKPPSSSSVAPPVSAAATASSPPFPSSTAKGNGGSGLSGGAIGGIVGGVVGGLALLGIAGLLLWRRKRNNKSNPYKPANAHSPTPYSANPVVEMDANQTYANAPVTEKYGQEVRPMVEVPADRVPAELGTRQ
;
A
#
# COMPACT_ATOMS: atom_id res chain seq x y z
N MET A 1 -19.94 -13.44 -43.17
CA MET A 1 -19.56 -12.05 -42.84
C MET A 1 -20.04 -11.57 -41.46
N HIS A 2 -21.20 -11.98 -40.94
CA HIS A 2 -21.66 -11.54 -39.61
C HIS A 2 -20.93 -12.19 -38.40
N LYS A 3 -20.45 -13.44 -38.53
CA LYS A 3 -19.72 -14.14 -37.45
C LYS A 3 -18.33 -13.56 -37.16
N THR A 4 -17.66 -12.99 -38.18
CA THR A 4 -16.32 -12.42 -38.04
C THR A 4 -16.34 -11.05 -37.36
N MET A 5 -17.40 -10.26 -37.50
CA MET A 5 -17.52 -8.96 -36.79
C MET A 5 -17.88 -9.11 -35.31
N LEU A 6 -18.61 -10.16 -34.94
CA LEU A 6 -18.95 -10.40 -33.53
C LEU A 6 -17.72 -10.82 -32.70
N LEU A 7 -16.76 -11.52 -33.33
CA LEU A 7 -15.55 -12.00 -32.67
C LEU A 7 -14.57 -10.85 -32.38
N THR A 8 -14.40 -9.91 -33.31
CA THR A 8 -13.55 -8.73 -33.13
C THR A 8 -14.12 -7.72 -32.13
N ALA A 9 -15.44 -7.54 -32.08
CA ALA A 9 -16.07 -6.71 -31.06
C ALA A 9 -15.90 -7.28 -29.64
N CYS A 10 -15.96 -8.61 -29.49
CA CYS A 10 -15.74 -9.27 -28.20
C CYS A 10 -14.28 -9.14 -27.72
N LEU A 11 -13.31 -9.26 -28.63
CA LEU A 11 -11.89 -9.04 -28.34
C LEU A 11 -11.57 -7.59 -27.94
N LEU A 12 -12.27 -6.59 -28.47
CA LEU A 12 -12.10 -5.19 -28.06
C LEU A 12 -12.74 -4.90 -26.69
N LEU A 13 -13.87 -5.55 -26.35
CA LEU A 13 -14.52 -5.41 -25.04
C LEU A 13 -13.77 -6.10 -23.90
N LEU A 14 -13.07 -7.22 -24.14
CA LEU A 14 -12.21 -7.84 -23.13
C LEU A 14 -10.94 -7.02 -22.83
N ASN A 15 -10.46 -6.20 -23.78
CA ASN A 15 -9.31 -5.30 -23.57
C ASN A 15 -9.69 -3.95 -22.93
N ALA A 16 -10.98 -3.67 -22.74
CA ALA A 16 -11.47 -2.46 -22.10
C ALA A 16 -11.93 -2.68 -20.65
N LEU A 17 -11.58 -3.82 -20.04
CA LEU A 17 -11.61 -3.91 -18.59
C LEU A 17 -10.56 -2.92 -18.08
N PRO A 18 -10.95 -1.87 -17.33
CA PRO A 18 -9.98 -0.97 -16.72
C PRO A 18 -9.06 -1.84 -15.88
N VAL A 19 -7.80 -1.94 -16.31
CA VAL A 19 -6.70 -2.41 -15.48
C VAL A 19 -6.63 -1.38 -14.37
N HIS A 20 -7.40 -1.58 -13.31
CA HIS A 20 -7.32 -0.76 -12.13
C HIS A 20 -5.89 -0.91 -11.65
N ALA A 21 -5.15 0.19 -11.66
CA ALA A 21 -3.88 0.25 -10.96
C ALA A 21 -4.17 -0.21 -9.53
N ALA A 22 -3.39 -1.17 -9.05
CA ALA A 22 -3.68 -1.80 -7.78
C ALA A 22 -3.53 -0.83 -6.59
N PHE A 23 -2.82 0.29 -6.83
CA PHE A 23 -2.76 1.46 -5.96
C PHE A 23 -3.13 2.71 -6.77
N SER A 24 -3.95 3.59 -6.18
CA SER A 24 -4.53 4.76 -6.87
C SER A 24 -3.99 6.09 -6.39
N ASP A 25 -3.79 6.25 -5.08
CA ASP A 25 -3.32 7.49 -4.46
C ASP A 25 -1.98 7.30 -3.76
N PHE A 26 -1.13 8.33 -3.84
CA PHE A 26 0.21 8.34 -3.24
C PHE A 26 0.49 9.67 -2.54
N TYR A 27 1.09 9.61 -1.36
CA TYR A 27 1.56 10.81 -0.66
C TYR A 27 2.64 10.51 0.39
N PHE A 28 3.43 11.52 0.75
CA PHE A 28 4.32 11.44 1.91
C PHE A 28 3.58 11.86 3.19
N ALA A 29 3.69 11.06 4.25
CA ALA A 29 3.11 11.39 5.55
C ALA A 29 3.85 12.59 6.16
N GLY A 30 3.11 13.66 6.46
CA GLY A 30 3.62 14.84 7.16
C GLY A 30 3.51 14.71 8.67
N ASN A 31 4.10 15.66 9.38
CA ASN A 31 4.10 15.71 10.84
C ASN A 31 3.22 16.85 11.39
N ASN A 32 2.39 17.45 10.54
CA ASN A 32 1.45 18.51 10.91
C ASN A 32 2.15 19.70 11.63
N GLY A 33 3.40 19.99 11.26
CA GLY A 33 4.18 21.08 11.85
C GLY A 33 4.80 20.78 13.21
N SER A 34 4.69 19.54 13.70
CA SER A 34 5.21 19.15 15.02
C SER A 34 6.18 17.97 14.90
N SER A 35 7.39 18.13 15.45
CA SER A 35 8.40 17.07 15.48
C SER A 35 7.98 15.87 16.33
N SER A 36 7.02 16.02 17.24
CA SER A 36 6.49 14.94 18.08
C SER A 36 5.38 14.14 17.40
N THR A 37 4.82 14.62 16.28
CA THR A 37 3.75 13.89 15.59
C THR A 37 4.37 12.82 14.70
N PRO A 38 4.00 11.54 14.89
CA PRO A 38 4.51 10.46 14.05
C PRO A 38 3.99 10.64 12.63
N ARG A 39 4.86 10.45 11.64
CA ARG A 39 4.47 10.41 10.22
C ARG A 39 3.84 9.04 9.95
N THR A 40 2.51 8.96 9.86
CA THR A 40 1.81 7.68 9.63
C THR A 40 0.83 7.79 8.46
N CYS A 41 0.52 6.64 7.87
CA CYS A 41 -0.57 6.54 6.90
C CYS A 41 -1.94 6.44 7.63
N PRO A 42 -3.06 6.78 6.99
CA PRO A 42 -4.37 6.77 7.61
C PRO A 42 -4.75 5.36 8.04
N GLY A 43 -5.29 5.23 9.26
CA GLY A 43 -5.62 3.94 9.84
C GLY A 43 -4.42 3.12 10.30
N SER A 44 -3.19 3.61 10.14
CA SER A 44 -1.96 2.96 10.62
C SER A 44 -1.40 3.68 11.84
N SER A 45 -1.03 2.91 12.86
CA SER A 45 -0.24 3.39 14.02
C SER A 45 1.27 3.32 13.77
N PHE A 46 1.69 2.79 12.63
CA PHE A 46 3.09 2.58 12.30
C PHE A 46 3.67 3.77 11.54
N VAL A 47 4.92 4.12 11.88
CA VAL A 47 5.64 5.23 11.25
C VAL A 47 6.00 4.88 9.81
N CYS A 48 5.49 5.69 8.87
CA CYS A 48 5.84 5.67 7.46
C CYS A 48 6.64 6.93 7.13
N LYS A 49 7.96 6.87 7.35
CA LYS A 49 8.87 7.99 7.12
C LYS A 49 9.49 7.88 5.73
N SER A 50 9.79 9.03 5.10
CA SER A 50 10.58 9.08 3.86
C SER A 50 11.87 8.24 4.01
N PRO A 51 12.27 7.47 2.98
CA PRO A 51 11.79 7.46 1.58
C PRO A 51 10.44 6.76 1.33
N ASN A 52 9.77 6.22 2.36
CA ASN A 52 8.54 5.49 2.17
C ASN A 52 7.35 6.40 1.84
N VAL A 53 6.36 5.85 1.13
CA VAL A 53 5.19 6.57 0.62
C VAL A 53 3.91 5.85 1.06
N CYS A 54 2.91 6.61 1.49
CA CYS A 54 1.57 6.08 1.71
C CYS A 54 0.88 5.83 0.37
N ALA A 55 0.43 4.60 0.12
CA ALA A 55 -0.30 4.19 -1.07
C ALA A 55 -1.68 3.62 -0.72
N PHE A 56 -2.71 3.97 -1.48
CA PHE A 56 -4.08 3.49 -1.26
C PHE A 56 -4.42 2.32 -2.19
N ASP A 57 -4.80 1.16 -1.62
CA ASP A 57 -5.36 0.02 -2.36
C ASP A 57 -6.89 0.16 -2.40
N ASP A 58 -7.44 0.53 -3.56
CA ASP A 58 -8.88 0.71 -3.78
C ASP A 58 -9.68 -0.57 -3.53
N ARG A 59 -9.09 -1.74 -3.76
CA ARG A 59 -9.80 -3.04 -3.66
C ARG A 59 -10.12 -3.36 -2.21
N LEU A 60 -9.24 -2.94 -1.30
CA LEU A 60 -9.34 -3.16 0.14
C LEU A 60 -9.77 -1.91 0.89
N THR A 61 -9.87 -0.77 0.21
CA THR A 61 -10.08 0.56 0.82
C THR A 61 -9.10 0.83 1.96
N LYS A 62 -7.82 0.51 1.74
CA LYS A 62 -6.81 0.47 2.80
C LYS A 62 -5.52 1.16 2.37
N TRP A 63 -4.90 1.86 3.31
CA TRP A 63 -3.59 2.49 3.12
C TRP A 63 -2.45 1.57 3.55
N TYR A 64 -1.41 1.57 2.74
CA TYR A 64 -0.13 0.89 2.98
C TYR A 64 1.00 1.90 2.97
N CYS A 65 2.09 1.59 3.67
CA CYS A 65 3.37 2.24 3.56
C CYS A 65 4.26 1.41 2.63
N CYS A 66 4.65 1.96 1.49
CA CYS A 66 5.47 1.30 0.49
C CYS A 66 6.93 1.72 0.61
N ASP A 67 7.84 0.75 0.50
CA ASP A 67 9.28 0.97 0.60
C ASP A 67 9.82 1.32 -0.81
N ALA A 68 10.75 2.28 -0.91
CA ALA A 68 11.41 2.62 -2.18
C ALA A 68 12.85 2.10 -2.23
N GLY A 69 13.37 1.85 -3.44
CA GLY A 69 14.80 1.62 -3.68
C GLY A 69 15.31 0.20 -3.49
N ALA A 70 14.41 -0.79 -3.43
CA ALA A 70 14.79 -2.20 -3.33
C ALA A 70 13.86 -3.07 -4.20
N ALA A 71 14.41 -4.07 -4.89
CA ALA A 71 13.62 -4.95 -5.75
C ALA A 71 12.66 -5.86 -4.96
N ASP A 72 12.98 -6.12 -3.69
CA ASP A 72 12.19 -6.83 -2.68
C ASP A 72 11.41 -5.89 -1.76
N ALA A 73 11.30 -4.60 -2.12
CA ALA A 73 10.45 -3.66 -1.41
C ALA A 73 8.99 -4.10 -1.45
N VAL A 74 8.30 -3.86 -0.34
CA VAL A 74 6.92 -4.28 -0.12
C VAL A 74 6.10 -3.10 0.41
N CYS A 75 4.82 -3.10 0.06
CA CYS A 75 3.83 -2.24 0.69
C CYS A 75 3.29 -2.95 1.93
N TRP A 76 3.46 -2.34 3.10
CA TRP A 76 3.09 -2.92 4.39
C TRP A 76 2.10 -2.03 5.13
N GLY A 77 1.15 -2.63 5.83
CA GLY A 77 0.04 -1.91 6.46
C GLY A 77 -0.36 -2.51 7.80
N PRO A 78 -1.26 -1.84 8.53
CA PRO A 78 -1.71 -2.33 9.83
C PRO A 78 -2.44 -3.67 9.67
N ASN A 79 -2.35 -4.54 10.68
CA ASN A 79 -3.16 -5.75 10.71
C ASN A 79 -4.65 -5.43 10.85
N VAL A 80 -5.48 -6.43 10.56
CA VAL A 80 -6.89 -6.42 10.95
C VAL A 80 -7.06 -7.23 12.24
N ALA A 81 -8.10 -6.93 13.01
CA ALA A 81 -8.50 -7.77 14.13
C ALA A 81 -8.99 -9.12 13.59
N CYS A 82 -8.66 -10.20 14.29
CA CYS A 82 -9.17 -11.52 13.96
C CYS A 82 -10.68 -11.59 14.21
N ASP A 83 -11.45 -12.06 13.23
CA ASP A 83 -12.93 -12.06 13.25
C ASP A 83 -13.57 -13.46 13.16
N GLY A 84 -12.80 -14.53 13.39
CA GLY A 84 -13.25 -15.92 13.45
C GLY A 84 -13.93 -16.32 14.77
N GLY A 85 -14.71 -15.40 15.36
CA GLY A 85 -15.47 -15.62 16.59
C GLY A 85 -14.76 -15.22 17.89
N ASN A 86 -13.44 -15.03 17.88
CA ASN A 86 -12.68 -14.39 18.98
C ASN A 86 -11.49 -13.61 18.43
N LYS A 87 -10.83 -12.82 19.30
CA LYS A 87 -9.72 -11.92 18.94
C LYS A 87 -8.44 -12.63 18.45
N HIS A 88 -8.38 -13.95 18.49
CA HIS A 88 -7.20 -14.75 18.15
C HIS A 88 -7.44 -15.74 17.02
N THR A 89 -8.69 -15.88 16.55
CA THR A 89 -9.06 -16.88 15.55
C THR A 89 -9.40 -16.17 14.24
N PRO A 90 -8.73 -16.47 13.12
CA PRO A 90 -9.07 -15.88 11.83
C PRO A 90 -10.41 -16.40 11.31
N SER A 91 -11.18 -15.58 10.61
CA SER A 91 -12.28 -16.08 9.77
C SER A 91 -11.76 -16.74 8.49
N GLY A 92 -12.68 -17.24 7.64
CA GLY A 92 -12.33 -17.86 6.36
C GLY A 92 -11.60 -16.95 5.37
N SER A 93 -11.78 -15.62 5.48
CA SER A 93 -11.07 -14.62 4.66
C SER A 93 -9.76 -14.12 5.28
N GLN A 94 -9.42 -14.60 6.48
CA GLN A 94 -8.24 -14.17 7.20
C GLN A 94 -7.24 -15.32 7.37
N GLN A 95 -5.99 -14.97 7.65
CA GLN A 95 -4.96 -15.89 8.08
C GLN A 95 -4.34 -15.39 9.38
N ALA A 96 -4.04 -16.30 10.31
CA ALA A 96 -3.34 -15.97 11.54
C ALA A 96 -1.85 -15.79 11.25
N CYS A 97 -1.28 -14.69 11.72
CA CYS A 97 0.14 -14.37 11.56
C CYS A 97 0.95 -14.50 12.85
N SER A 98 0.25 -14.69 13.96
CA SER A 98 0.82 -14.87 15.30
C SER A 98 -0.17 -15.66 16.15
N SER A 99 0.29 -16.15 17.29
CA SER A 99 -0.49 -16.97 18.23
C SER A 99 -0.55 -16.34 19.63
N GLY A 100 -1.46 -16.85 20.46
CA GLY A 100 -1.62 -16.40 21.86
C GLY A 100 -2.18 -14.99 21.98
N SER A 101 -1.82 -14.28 23.05
CA SER A 101 -2.37 -12.95 23.37
C SER A 101 -2.01 -11.86 22.33
N ASN A 102 -0.96 -12.08 21.53
CA ASN A 102 -0.49 -11.18 20.48
C ASN A 102 -0.86 -11.69 19.07
N ALA A 103 -1.89 -12.56 18.98
CA ALA A 103 -2.37 -13.01 17.69
C ALA A 103 -2.93 -11.82 16.89
N PHE A 104 -2.53 -11.74 15.63
CA PHE A 104 -3.07 -10.79 14.67
C PHE A 104 -3.33 -11.50 13.35
N CYS A 105 -4.23 -10.91 12.56
CA CYS A 105 -4.68 -11.49 11.31
C CYS A 105 -4.41 -10.56 10.12
N CYS A 106 -4.12 -11.19 8.99
CA CYS A 106 -4.02 -10.54 7.69
C CYS A 106 -5.07 -11.13 6.73
N LEU A 107 -5.40 -10.40 5.68
CA LEU A 107 -6.36 -10.84 4.67
C LEU A 107 -5.76 -11.92 3.77
N LYS A 108 -6.30 -13.14 3.83
CA LYS A 108 -5.72 -14.33 3.21
C LYS A 108 -5.51 -14.24 1.69
N SER A 109 -6.36 -13.50 0.99
CA SER A 109 -6.31 -13.39 -0.47
C SER A 109 -5.47 -12.24 -1.00
N SER A 110 -5.11 -11.29 -0.15
CA SER A 110 -4.51 -10.02 -0.59
C SER A 110 -3.29 -9.61 0.23
N GLU A 111 -3.04 -10.26 1.35
CA GLU A 111 -1.94 -9.95 2.25
C GLU A 111 -1.22 -11.23 2.70
N ILE A 112 0.05 -11.06 3.04
CA ILE A 112 0.85 -12.06 3.73
C ILE A 112 1.31 -11.51 5.08
N CYS A 113 1.61 -12.43 6.00
CA CYS A 113 2.21 -12.06 7.27
C CYS A 113 3.58 -11.44 7.02
N THR A 114 3.97 -10.44 7.82
CA THR A 114 5.32 -9.87 7.72
C THR A 114 6.39 -10.95 7.90
N GLU A 115 7.37 -10.96 7.02
CA GLU A 115 8.51 -11.89 7.08
C GLU A 115 9.77 -11.24 7.68
N ARG A 116 9.72 -9.93 7.98
CA ARG A 116 10.85 -9.22 8.60
C ARG A 116 10.88 -9.50 10.10
N ALA A 117 12.06 -9.86 10.60
CA ALA A 117 12.30 -10.02 12.03
C ALA A 117 11.91 -8.74 12.80
N ASN A 118 11.26 -8.91 13.96
CA ASN A 118 10.79 -7.84 14.85
C ASN A 118 9.71 -6.91 14.28
N GLN A 119 9.14 -7.21 13.11
CA GLN A 119 7.87 -6.61 12.72
C GLN A 119 6.73 -7.47 13.26
N VAL A 120 5.83 -6.86 14.03
CA VAL A 120 4.61 -7.49 14.54
C VAL A 120 3.43 -6.61 14.21
N ASN A 121 2.22 -7.19 14.11
CA ASN A 121 0.99 -6.45 13.82
C ASN A 121 1.00 -5.73 12.45
N VAL A 122 1.79 -6.22 11.51
CA VAL A 122 1.93 -5.68 10.15
C VAL A 122 1.64 -6.77 9.13
N CYS A 123 0.89 -6.39 8.10
CA CYS A 123 0.56 -7.24 6.95
C CYS A 123 1.21 -6.65 5.69
N TRP A 124 1.85 -7.50 4.87
CA TRP A 124 2.39 -7.08 3.58
C TRP A 124 1.35 -7.30 2.50
N SER A 125 1.15 -6.32 1.63
CA SER A 125 0.34 -6.48 0.45
C SER A 125 0.99 -7.48 -0.51
N THR A 126 0.18 -8.36 -1.09
CA THR A 126 0.59 -9.27 -2.17
C THR A 126 0.74 -8.55 -3.51
N LEU A 127 0.30 -7.28 -3.58
CA LEU A 127 0.49 -6.45 -4.76
C LEU A 127 1.96 -6.09 -4.95
N LYS A 128 2.37 -6.01 -6.21
CA LYS A 128 3.67 -5.46 -6.56
C LYS A 128 3.72 -4.00 -6.14
N ASP A 129 4.74 -3.65 -5.36
CA ASP A 129 5.01 -2.30 -4.95
C ASP A 129 5.37 -1.44 -6.20
N PRO A 130 4.58 -0.39 -6.49
CA PRO A 130 4.77 0.43 -7.68
C PRO A 130 5.96 1.39 -7.56
N ILE A 131 6.50 1.59 -6.35
CA ILE A 131 7.64 2.44 -6.06
C ILE A 131 8.93 1.69 -5.70
N ALA A 132 8.88 0.35 -5.62
CA ALA A 132 10.04 -0.50 -5.33
C ALA A 132 11.28 -0.18 -6.17
N LEU A 133 11.10 0.06 -7.47
CA LEU A 133 12.19 0.31 -8.42
C LEU A 133 12.62 1.78 -8.50
N LEU A 134 11.98 2.67 -7.75
CA LEU A 134 12.36 4.09 -7.74
C LEU A 134 13.64 4.30 -6.92
N ASN A 135 14.42 5.30 -7.31
CA ASN A 135 15.62 5.66 -6.55
C ASN A 135 15.24 6.27 -5.20
N ALA A 136 15.47 5.55 -4.10
CA ALA A 136 15.13 5.98 -2.73
C ALA A 136 15.71 7.35 -2.36
N THR A 137 16.92 7.68 -2.85
CA THR A 137 17.54 8.99 -2.60
C THR A 137 16.72 10.11 -3.23
N ALA A 138 16.33 9.97 -4.51
CA ALA A 138 15.53 10.96 -5.22
C ALA A 138 14.12 11.11 -4.59
N VAL A 139 13.52 9.99 -4.18
CA VAL A 139 12.22 9.99 -3.47
C VAL A 139 12.35 10.74 -2.13
N ASN A 140 13.41 10.50 -1.37
CA ASN A 140 13.66 11.18 -0.10
C ASN A 140 13.94 12.69 -0.27
N GLU A 141 14.74 13.08 -1.27
CA GLU A 141 14.99 14.50 -1.58
C GLU A 141 13.71 15.23 -2.00
N THR A 142 12.83 14.55 -2.74
CA THR A 142 11.50 15.07 -3.10
C THR A 142 10.65 15.30 -1.86
N ALA A 143 10.60 14.32 -0.95
CA ALA A 143 9.88 14.44 0.32
C ALA A 143 10.41 15.61 1.16
N GLN A 144 11.74 15.72 1.30
CA GLN A 144 12.37 16.82 2.03
C GLN A 144 12.03 18.17 1.40
N SER A 145 12.10 18.29 0.07
CA SER A 145 11.76 19.53 -0.64
C SER A 145 10.31 19.97 -0.38
N LEU A 146 9.37 19.02 -0.38
CA LEU A 146 7.96 19.27 -0.08
C LEU A 146 7.75 19.68 1.39
N GLU A 147 8.44 19.03 2.32
CA GLU A 147 8.43 19.37 3.74
C GLU A 147 8.98 20.77 4.01
N PHE A 148 10.10 21.14 3.38
CA PHE A 148 10.65 22.50 3.48
C PHE A 148 9.68 23.55 2.92
N ALA A 149 8.98 23.24 1.84
CA ALA A 149 8.01 24.16 1.24
C ALA A 149 6.76 24.35 2.11
N ARG A 150 6.33 23.31 2.84
CA ARG A 150 5.08 23.32 3.64
C ARG A 150 5.23 22.56 4.96
N PRO A 151 6.03 23.05 5.93
CA PRO A 151 6.40 22.29 7.12
C PRO A 151 5.22 21.90 8.02
N SER A 152 4.10 22.62 7.93
CA SER A 152 2.88 22.35 8.70
C SER A 152 1.90 21.39 8.02
N ALA A 153 2.21 20.85 6.85
CA ALA A 153 1.27 19.96 6.16
C ALA A 153 1.19 18.59 6.84
N ALA A 154 -0.03 18.04 6.90
CA ALA A 154 -0.27 16.68 7.39
C ALA A 154 0.06 15.62 6.32
N THR A 155 0.00 15.97 5.04
CA THR A 155 0.32 15.08 3.91
C THR A 155 0.88 15.89 2.74
N TYR A 156 1.70 15.25 1.92
CA TYR A 156 2.25 15.82 0.69
C TYR A 156 1.88 14.91 -0.50
N PRO A 157 0.80 15.23 -1.24
CA PRO A 157 0.34 14.40 -2.35
C PRO A 157 1.38 14.38 -3.47
N ILE A 158 1.56 13.22 -4.09
CA ILE A 158 2.50 13.02 -5.19
C ILE A 158 1.88 12.15 -6.28
N SER A 159 2.21 12.43 -7.53
CA SER A 159 1.86 11.55 -8.64
C SER A 159 2.95 10.49 -8.82
N LEU A 160 2.56 9.23 -9.00
CA LEU A 160 3.49 8.15 -9.33
C LEU A 160 4.30 8.47 -10.60
N SER A 161 3.67 9.09 -11.60
CA SER A 161 4.31 9.46 -12.86
C SER A 161 5.41 10.50 -12.66
N ASP A 162 5.23 11.44 -11.73
CA ASP A 162 6.25 12.46 -11.43
C ASP A 162 7.46 11.82 -10.73
N LEU A 163 7.22 10.88 -9.81
CA LEU A 163 8.28 10.11 -9.16
C LEU A 163 9.06 9.20 -10.15
N GLN A 164 8.36 8.60 -11.11
CA GLN A 164 8.99 7.79 -12.16
C GLN A 164 9.82 8.64 -13.12
N ALA A 165 9.35 9.84 -13.44
CA ALA A 165 10.10 10.80 -14.23
C ALA A 165 11.41 11.19 -13.54
N LEU A 166 11.38 11.44 -12.22
CA LEU A 166 12.57 11.74 -11.42
C LEU A 166 13.64 10.63 -11.47
N SER A 167 13.22 9.36 -11.47
CA SER A 167 14.15 8.22 -11.58
C SER A 167 14.77 8.09 -12.99
N SER A 168 14.09 8.60 -14.01
CA SER A 168 14.52 8.52 -15.42
C SER A 168 15.56 9.59 -15.79
N THR A 169 15.67 10.68 -15.02
CA THR A 169 16.58 11.81 -15.32
C THR A 169 18.04 11.58 -14.90
N THR A 170 18.42 10.36 -14.52
CA THR A 170 19.80 10.02 -14.16
C THR A 170 20.69 9.88 -15.42
N ALA A 171 20.86 10.97 -16.18
CA ALA A 171 21.82 11.02 -17.30
C ALA A 171 22.22 12.45 -17.68
N THR A 172 22.65 13.30 -16.73
CA THR A 172 23.71 14.30 -16.99
C THR A 172 24.14 14.96 -15.67
N PRO A 173 25.40 14.85 -15.23
CA PRO A 173 25.91 15.65 -14.14
C PRO A 173 25.95 17.13 -14.56
N PRO A 174 25.54 18.10 -13.71
CA PRO A 174 25.86 19.49 -13.97
C PRO A 174 27.38 19.65 -13.89
N SER A 175 27.99 19.87 -15.05
CA SER A 175 29.39 20.31 -15.17
C SER A 175 29.62 21.54 -14.30
N ALA A 176 30.78 21.52 -13.65
CA ALA A 176 31.31 22.52 -12.74
C ALA A 176 31.37 23.96 -13.31
N THR A 177 31.77 24.88 -12.41
CA THR A 177 32.61 26.10 -12.58
C THR A 177 31.87 27.42 -12.28
N PRO A 178 32.51 28.48 -11.72
CA PRO A 178 33.45 28.55 -10.58
C PRO A 178 33.03 29.59 -9.49
N SER A 179 33.81 29.57 -8.41
CA SER A 179 33.95 30.54 -7.30
C SER A 179 33.88 32.03 -7.68
N PRO A 180 33.42 32.90 -6.74
CA PRO A 180 34.05 34.18 -6.51
C PRO A 180 34.78 34.20 -5.15
N SER A 181 36.10 34.34 -5.24
CA SER A 181 36.98 34.73 -4.15
C SER A 181 36.61 36.14 -3.69
N GLY A 182 36.28 36.31 -2.42
CA GLY A 182 35.81 37.57 -1.83
C GLY A 182 36.16 37.69 -0.35
N LYS A 183 37.44 37.95 -0.11
CA LYS A 183 38.10 38.55 1.07
C LYS A 183 37.19 39.01 2.25
N PRO A 184 37.49 38.64 3.51
CA PRO A 184 36.84 39.22 4.70
C PRO A 184 37.58 40.48 5.18
N PRO A 185 36.88 41.40 5.87
CA PRO A 185 37.52 42.10 6.97
C PRO A 185 36.73 41.95 8.29
N SER A 186 37.48 41.58 9.32
CA SER A 186 37.14 41.64 10.74
C SER A 186 37.00 43.08 11.23
N SER A 187 36.11 43.35 12.19
CA SER A 187 36.41 43.89 13.53
C SER A 187 35.16 44.46 14.23
N SER A 188 35.30 44.65 15.53
CA SER A 188 34.27 44.54 16.56
C SER A 188 33.68 45.86 17.07
N SER A 189 32.54 45.73 17.75
CA SER A 189 32.23 46.33 19.08
C SER A 189 31.64 47.75 19.22
N VAL A 190 30.72 47.82 20.19
CA VAL A 190 30.22 48.93 21.04
C VAL A 190 28.91 49.63 20.60
N ALA A 191 27.96 49.64 21.54
CA ALA A 191 26.63 50.27 21.52
C ALA A 191 26.64 51.67 22.24
N PRO A 192 25.47 52.28 22.56
CA PRO A 192 24.92 53.57 22.09
C PRO A 192 25.17 54.73 23.11
N PRO A 193 24.43 55.87 23.17
CA PRO A 193 23.34 56.45 22.35
C PRO A 193 23.54 57.96 21.98
N VAL A 194 22.66 58.57 21.17
CA VAL A 194 21.91 59.83 21.46
C VAL A 194 21.08 60.32 20.25
N SER A 195 19.92 60.90 20.59
CA SER A 195 18.87 61.49 19.78
C SER A 195 19.28 62.66 18.86
N ALA A 196 18.67 62.76 17.68
CA ALA A 196 18.12 64.02 17.14
C ALA A 196 17.25 63.76 15.91
N ALA A 197 16.11 64.46 15.85
CA ALA A 197 15.13 64.44 14.80
C ALA A 197 15.59 65.13 13.51
N ALA A 198 15.18 64.61 12.35
CA ALA A 198 14.90 65.43 11.17
C ALA A 198 13.99 64.67 10.18
N THR A 199 12.89 65.32 9.89
CA THR A 199 11.83 65.03 8.92
C THR A 199 12.37 65.12 7.49
N ALA A 200 12.15 64.12 6.64
CA ALA A 200 12.18 64.30 5.18
C ALA A 200 11.33 63.23 4.47
N SER A 201 10.47 63.72 3.59
CA SER A 201 9.39 63.06 2.88
C SER A 201 9.84 61.95 1.92
N SER A 202 9.15 60.81 1.96
CA SER A 202 9.23 59.75 0.94
C SER A 202 8.06 59.86 -0.05
N PRO A 203 8.29 59.72 -1.37
CA PRO A 203 7.25 59.70 -2.39
C PRO A 203 6.51 58.33 -2.43
N PRO A 204 5.25 58.27 -2.90
CA PRO A 204 4.46 57.04 -2.94
C PRO A 204 4.95 56.08 -4.04
N PHE A 205 5.17 54.81 -3.67
CA PHE A 205 5.38 53.71 -4.61
C PHE A 205 4.04 53.22 -5.19
N PRO A 206 3.97 52.92 -6.50
CA PRO A 206 2.74 52.48 -7.14
C PRO A 206 2.34 51.04 -6.75
N SER A 207 1.04 50.87 -6.50
CA SER A 207 0.32 49.63 -6.33
C SER A 207 0.47 48.73 -7.58
N SER A 208 1.13 47.59 -7.41
CA SER A 208 1.10 46.52 -8.42
C SER A 208 -0.08 45.60 -8.17
N THR A 209 -0.90 45.53 -9.21
CA THR A 209 -2.16 44.81 -9.33
C THR A 209 -1.97 43.30 -9.18
N ALA A 210 -2.84 42.68 -8.39
CA ALA A 210 -2.96 41.22 -8.26
C ALA A 210 -3.20 40.57 -9.63
N LYS A 211 -2.28 39.71 -10.05
CA LYS A 211 -2.45 38.82 -11.21
C LYS A 211 -3.17 37.56 -10.72
N GLY A 212 -4.44 37.43 -11.06
CA GLY A 212 -5.27 36.28 -10.71
C GLY A 212 -4.74 35.00 -11.36
N ASN A 213 -4.53 33.96 -10.55
CA ASN A 213 -4.33 32.60 -11.01
C ASN A 213 -5.64 32.06 -11.60
N GLY A 214 -5.69 31.95 -12.92
CA GLY A 214 -6.78 31.27 -13.63
C GLY A 214 -6.71 29.76 -13.37
N GLY A 215 -7.69 29.23 -12.65
CA GLY A 215 -7.92 27.79 -12.56
C GLY A 215 -8.35 27.24 -13.91
N SER A 216 -7.61 26.27 -14.43
CA SER A 216 -7.93 25.51 -15.64
C SER A 216 -9.13 24.60 -15.38
N GLY A 217 -10.34 25.16 -15.44
CA GLY A 217 -11.58 24.40 -15.51
C GLY A 217 -11.69 23.70 -16.86
N LEU A 218 -11.94 22.39 -16.84
CA LEU A 218 -12.18 21.60 -18.06
C LEU A 218 -13.36 22.21 -18.84
N SER A 219 -13.11 22.53 -20.11
CA SER A 219 -14.09 23.12 -21.03
C SER A 219 -15.41 22.36 -20.97
N GLY A 220 -16.54 23.07 -20.85
CA GLY A 220 -17.87 22.47 -20.74
C GLY A 220 -18.22 21.51 -21.88
N GLY A 221 -17.55 21.62 -23.03
CA GLY A 221 -17.67 20.66 -24.13
C GLY A 221 -17.15 19.26 -23.80
N ALA A 222 -16.10 19.13 -22.98
CA ALA A 222 -15.56 17.83 -22.56
C ALA A 222 -16.52 17.11 -21.59
N ILE A 223 -17.12 17.87 -20.67
CA ILE A 223 -18.11 17.34 -19.72
C ILE A 223 -19.38 16.92 -20.46
N GLY A 224 -19.83 17.69 -21.44
CA GLY A 224 -21.01 17.36 -22.25
C GLY A 224 -20.88 16.07 -23.06
N GLY A 225 -19.67 15.79 -23.59
CA GLY A 225 -19.40 14.56 -24.34
C GLY A 225 -19.53 13.29 -23.49
N ILE A 226 -19.05 13.33 -22.24
CA ILE A 226 -19.07 12.18 -21.34
C ILE A 226 -20.51 11.83 -20.94
N VAL A 227 -21.31 12.84 -20.56
CA VAL A 227 -22.70 12.61 -20.12
C VAL A 227 -23.57 12.10 -21.29
N GLY A 228 -23.42 12.68 -22.48
CA GLY A 228 -24.13 12.21 -23.68
C GLY A 228 -23.77 10.77 -24.05
N GLY A 229 -22.49 10.40 -23.94
CA GLY A 229 -22.01 9.05 -24.20
C GLY A 229 -22.59 7.99 -23.25
N VAL A 230 -22.65 8.28 -21.94
CA VAL A 230 -23.18 7.33 -20.94
C VAL A 230 -24.68 7.10 -21.14
N VAL A 231 -25.46 8.16 -21.37
CA VAL A 231 -26.91 8.04 -21.58
C VAL A 231 -27.23 7.27 -22.86
N GLY A 232 -26.53 7.56 -23.96
CA GLY A 232 -26.68 6.82 -25.21
C GLY A 232 -26.23 5.36 -25.12
N GLY A 233 -25.11 5.10 -24.43
CA GLY A 233 -24.57 3.75 -24.24
C GLY A 233 -25.47 2.85 -23.41
N LEU A 234 -26.02 3.36 -22.30
CA LEU A 234 -26.94 2.60 -21.44
C LEU A 234 -28.26 2.28 -22.16
N ALA A 235 -28.77 3.18 -23.00
CA ALA A 235 -29.97 2.92 -23.80
C ALA A 235 -29.76 1.75 -24.78
N LEU A 236 -28.61 1.73 -25.48
CA LEU A 236 -28.27 0.65 -26.42
C LEU A 236 -28.06 -0.70 -25.71
N LEU A 237 -27.35 -0.71 -24.58
CA LEU A 237 -27.13 -1.92 -23.78
C LEU A 237 -28.44 -2.46 -23.20
N GLY A 238 -29.35 -1.58 -22.75
CA GLY A 238 -30.68 -1.96 -22.29
C GLY A 238 -31.51 -2.65 -23.37
N ILE A 239 -31.53 -2.09 -24.59
CA ILE A 239 -32.25 -2.69 -25.73
C ILE A 239 -31.65 -4.03 -26.11
N ALA A 240 -30.31 -4.14 -26.18
CA ALA A 240 -29.63 -5.38 -26.49
C ALA A 240 -29.92 -6.48 -25.44
N GLY A 241 -29.87 -6.13 -24.15
CA GLY A 241 -30.21 -7.03 -23.05
C GLY A 241 -31.66 -7.52 -23.13
N LEU A 242 -32.61 -6.63 -23.43
CA LEU A 242 -34.03 -6.96 -23.56
C LEU A 242 -34.29 -7.94 -24.73
N LEU A 243 -33.64 -7.72 -25.87
CA LEU A 243 -33.79 -8.59 -27.04
C LEU A 243 -33.21 -10.00 -26.81
N LEU A 244 -32.05 -10.10 -26.14
CA LEU A 244 -31.46 -11.38 -25.77
C LEU A 244 -32.31 -12.12 -24.73
N TRP A 245 -32.89 -11.40 -23.76
CA TRP A 245 -33.79 -11.98 -22.78
C TRP A 245 -35.08 -12.51 -23.41
N ARG A 246 -35.69 -11.74 -24.32
CA ARG A 246 -36.87 -12.20 -25.10
C ARG A 246 -36.54 -13.46 -25.91
N ARG A 247 -35.37 -13.52 -26.53
CA ARG A 247 -34.96 -14.67 -27.35
C ARG A 247 -34.68 -15.92 -26.50
N LYS A 248 -34.11 -15.78 -25.30
CA LYS A 248 -33.85 -16.90 -24.39
C LYS A 248 -35.15 -17.52 -23.84
N ARG A 249 -36.23 -16.74 -23.71
CA ARG A 249 -37.52 -17.24 -23.20
C ARG A 249 -38.24 -18.16 -24.18
N ASN A 250 -37.99 -18.04 -25.49
CA ASN A 250 -38.61 -18.90 -26.51
C ASN A 250 -37.91 -20.26 -26.72
N ASN A 251 -36.76 -20.52 -26.10
CA ASN A 251 -36.00 -21.77 -26.27
C ASN A 251 -36.21 -22.79 -25.13
N LYS A 252 -37.26 -22.65 -24.31
CA LYS A 252 -37.62 -23.65 -23.30
C LYS A 252 -38.69 -24.61 -23.84
N SER A 253 -38.35 -25.39 -24.86
CA SER A 253 -39.10 -26.59 -25.22
C SER A 253 -38.14 -27.77 -25.41
N ASN A 254 -38.40 -28.81 -24.62
CA ASN A 254 -37.84 -30.18 -24.59
C ASN A 254 -36.66 -30.47 -23.64
N PRO A 255 -36.95 -30.95 -22.40
CA PRO A 255 -36.02 -31.81 -21.67
C PRO A 255 -36.01 -33.20 -22.33
N TYR A 256 -35.02 -33.44 -23.20
CA TYR A 256 -34.71 -34.80 -23.63
C TYR A 256 -34.12 -35.57 -22.44
N LYS A 257 -34.91 -36.46 -21.85
CA LYS A 257 -34.43 -37.53 -20.95
C LYS A 257 -33.71 -38.58 -21.82
N PRO A 258 -32.42 -38.87 -21.63
CA PRO A 258 -31.91 -40.17 -22.03
C PRO A 258 -32.33 -41.21 -20.99
N ALA A 259 -33.24 -42.08 -21.41
CA ALA A 259 -33.43 -43.38 -20.80
C ALA A 259 -32.14 -44.19 -21.00
N ASN A 260 -31.52 -44.64 -19.91
CA ASN A 260 -30.80 -45.90 -19.95
C ASN A 260 -31.08 -46.66 -18.66
N ALA A 261 -31.53 -47.88 -18.90
CA ALA A 261 -32.13 -48.77 -17.94
C ALA A 261 -31.27 -50.04 -17.90
N HIS A 262 -31.33 -50.72 -16.75
CA HIS A 262 -30.97 -52.12 -16.52
C HIS A 262 -29.47 -52.48 -16.43
N SER A 263 -29.06 -52.88 -15.22
CA SER A 263 -28.84 -54.31 -14.94
C SER A 263 -28.98 -54.60 -13.43
N PRO A 264 -29.74 -55.65 -13.03
CA PRO A 264 -29.89 -56.06 -11.63
C PRO A 264 -28.96 -57.24 -11.29
N THR A 265 -28.37 -57.23 -10.11
CA THR A 265 -27.88 -58.46 -9.46
C THR A 265 -28.19 -58.42 -7.96
N PRO A 266 -28.79 -59.47 -7.38
CA PRO A 266 -29.32 -59.43 -6.02
C PRO A 266 -28.50 -60.26 -5.01
N TYR A 267 -28.57 -59.85 -3.72
CA TYR A 267 -28.13 -60.53 -2.47
C TYR A 267 -26.61 -60.82 -2.33
N SER A 268 -25.96 -60.63 -1.18
CA SER A 268 -26.39 -61.06 0.15
C SER A 268 -25.57 -60.43 1.30
N ALA A 269 -26.21 -60.30 2.46
CA ALA A 269 -25.66 -60.33 3.83
C ALA A 269 -24.67 -59.22 4.30
N ASN A 270 -25.21 -58.27 5.06
CA ASN A 270 -24.58 -57.69 6.27
C ASN A 270 -24.66 -58.74 7.42
N PRO A 271 -23.97 -58.63 8.59
CA PRO A 271 -23.33 -57.44 9.19
C PRO A 271 -21.99 -57.68 9.94
N VAL A 272 -21.10 -56.68 10.05
CA VAL A 272 -20.30 -56.45 11.27
C VAL A 272 -20.00 -54.95 11.40
N VAL A 273 -20.25 -54.45 12.60
CA VAL A 273 -19.91 -53.12 13.10
C VAL A 273 -18.41 -53.08 13.39
N GLU A 274 -17.66 -52.18 12.75
CA GLU A 274 -16.34 -51.79 13.24
C GLU A 274 -16.20 -50.27 13.07
N MET A 275 -16.31 -49.55 14.19
CA MET A 275 -15.94 -48.14 14.27
C MET A 275 -14.41 -48.07 14.22
N ASP A 276 -13.83 -47.79 13.06
CA ASP A 276 -12.42 -47.42 12.95
C ASP A 276 -12.26 -45.93 13.29
N ALA A 277 -12.02 -45.67 14.58
CA ALA A 277 -11.59 -44.39 15.10
C ALA A 277 -10.06 -44.28 14.98
N ASN A 278 -9.53 -44.13 13.76
CA ASN A 278 -8.14 -43.70 13.60
C ASN A 278 -7.80 -43.08 12.24
N GLN A 279 -8.67 -42.23 11.69
CA GLN A 279 -8.29 -41.37 10.57
C GLN A 279 -7.53 -40.14 11.08
N THR A 280 -6.31 -40.40 11.53
CA THR A 280 -5.28 -39.42 11.84
C THR A 280 -5.07 -38.56 10.61
N TYR A 281 -5.42 -37.29 10.74
CA TYR A 281 -5.05 -36.24 9.81
C TYR A 281 -3.54 -36.33 9.56
N ALA A 282 -3.15 -36.68 8.35
CA ALA A 282 -1.82 -36.42 7.82
C ALA A 282 -1.68 -34.89 7.66
N ASN A 283 -1.47 -34.21 8.79
CA ASN A 283 -0.85 -32.90 8.80
C ASN A 283 0.56 -33.10 8.27
N ALA A 284 0.82 -32.63 7.07
CA ALA A 284 2.18 -32.39 6.63
C ALA A 284 2.84 -31.48 7.69
N PRO A 285 4.01 -31.85 8.24
CA PRO A 285 4.71 -30.96 9.16
C PRO A 285 5.04 -29.68 8.39
N VAL A 286 4.52 -28.56 8.88
CA VAL A 286 5.07 -27.24 8.58
C VAL A 286 6.52 -27.31 9.06
N THR A 287 7.45 -27.37 8.11
CA THR A 287 8.87 -27.15 8.37
C THR A 287 9.02 -25.73 8.92
N GLU A 288 9.04 -25.60 10.24
CA GLU A 288 9.63 -24.44 10.93
C GLU A 288 11.09 -24.34 10.48
N LYS A 289 11.37 -23.43 9.55
CA LYS A 289 12.72 -23.23 8.98
C LYS A 289 13.67 -22.45 9.92
N TYR A 290 13.25 -22.16 11.15
CA TYR A 290 14.09 -21.55 12.18
C TYR A 290 13.87 -22.21 13.54
N GLY A 291 13.93 -23.54 13.59
CA GLY A 291 14.25 -24.26 14.82
C GLY A 291 15.71 -23.97 15.18
N GLN A 292 15.91 -23.08 16.16
CA GLN A 292 17.20 -22.84 16.77
C GLN A 292 17.72 -24.18 17.34
N GLU A 293 18.89 -24.61 16.87
CA GLU A 293 19.60 -25.79 17.39
C GLU A 293 19.93 -25.53 18.87
N VAL A 294 19.08 -26.05 19.76
CA VAL A 294 19.35 -26.08 21.20
C VAL A 294 20.47 -27.09 21.40
N ARG A 295 21.71 -26.60 21.41
CA ARG A 295 22.84 -27.37 21.91
C ARG A 295 22.52 -27.80 23.34
N PRO A 296 22.77 -29.06 23.73
CA PRO A 296 22.60 -29.49 25.11
C PRO A 296 23.50 -28.62 25.99
N MET A 297 22.90 -27.90 26.93
CA MET A 297 23.65 -27.20 27.98
C MET A 297 24.40 -28.25 28.79
N VAL A 298 25.73 -28.20 28.72
CA VAL A 298 26.61 -28.91 29.65
C VAL A 298 26.48 -28.21 30.99
N GLU A 299 25.94 -28.94 31.97
CA GLU A 299 25.83 -28.50 33.36
C GLU A 299 27.25 -28.33 33.93
N VAL A 300 27.61 -27.08 34.28
CA VAL A 300 28.89 -26.77 34.91
C VAL A 300 28.79 -27.04 36.41
N PRO A 301 29.64 -27.88 37.01
CA PRO A 301 29.61 -28.15 38.45
C PRO A 301 29.83 -26.87 39.27
N ALA A 302 28.96 -26.62 40.22
CA ALA A 302 29.07 -25.53 41.18
C ALA A 302 30.05 -25.89 42.29
N ASP A 303 31.35 -25.72 42.05
CA ASP A 303 32.37 -25.69 43.09
C ASP A 303 33.14 -24.37 43.01
N ARG A 304 32.63 -23.35 43.69
CA ARG A 304 33.41 -22.17 44.08
C ARG A 304 33.13 -21.81 45.53
N VAL A 305 34.14 -22.08 46.35
CA VAL A 305 34.24 -21.64 47.74
C VAL A 305 34.20 -20.10 47.80
N PRO A 306 33.46 -19.49 48.75
CA PRO A 306 33.47 -18.04 48.93
C PRO A 306 34.85 -17.55 49.38
N ALA A 307 35.36 -16.51 48.72
CA ALA A 307 36.53 -15.78 49.19
C ALA A 307 36.10 -14.75 50.23
N GLU A 308 36.55 -14.94 51.48
CA GLU A 308 36.39 -14.00 52.59
C GLU A 308 37.10 -12.66 52.28
N LEU A 309 36.37 -11.55 52.39
CA LEU A 309 36.89 -10.21 52.18
C LEU A 309 37.45 -9.67 53.51
N GLY A 310 38.77 -9.51 53.58
CA GLY A 310 39.46 -8.96 54.76
C GLY A 310 39.06 -7.52 55.07
N THR A 311 38.61 -7.29 56.29
CA THR A 311 38.43 -5.96 56.91
C THR A 311 39.78 -5.23 57.02
N ARG A 312 39.86 -4.03 56.44
CA ARG A 312 40.92 -3.06 56.73
C ARG A 312 40.51 -2.16 57.89
N GLN A 313 41.41 -2.08 58.87
CA GLN A 313 41.50 -1.04 59.91
C GLN A 313 41.90 0.31 59.29
#